data_AF-A0A2W7NIX1-F1
#
_entry.id   AF-A0A2W7NIX1-F1
#
_cell.length_a   1.000
_cell.length_b   1.000
_cell.length_c   1.000
_cell.angle_alpha   90.00
_cell.angle_beta   90.00
_cell.angle_gamma   90.00
#
_symmetry.space_group_name_H-M   'P 1'
#
loop_
_entity.id
_entity.type
_entity.pdbx_description
1 polymer ?
#
loop_
_entity_poly.entity_id
_entity_poly.type
_entity_poly.pdbx_seq_one_letter_code
_entity_poly.pdbx_strand_id
1 'polypeptide(L)'
;MADLIAEWAGKDRLFRLTFGGVLDLEEACGKDAIGAIFLRVTTGTFRVTDVYQVIRMALIGGGENRVEAKRLMETHFDAYPYTDNAALAGEILMALMTGIEDVAKTDSAEVPEPWKFSEASQICRTFHMSPQDLRDLSYADFVNMIAGFNAASPQKAEPPTEEEFDEILAKYEPGALK
;
A
#
# COMPACT_ATOMS: atom_id res chain seq x y z
N MET A 1 16.53 -4.46 10.41
CA MET A 1 16.89 -3.55 9.28
C MET A 1 15.71 -3.56 8.34
N ALA A 2 15.24 -2.39 7.96
CA ALA A 2 14.03 -2.20 7.18
C ALA A 2 14.18 -2.61 5.72
N ASP A 3 13.17 -3.28 5.20
CA ASP A 3 13.02 -3.81 3.85
C ASP A 3 11.79 -3.15 3.17
N LEU A 4 12.00 -2.28 2.18
CA LEU A 4 10.91 -1.64 1.41
C LEU A 4 10.68 -2.39 0.11
N ILE A 5 9.44 -2.76 -0.20
CA ILE A 5 9.06 -3.31 -1.51
C ILE A 5 8.24 -2.27 -2.24
N ALA A 6 8.69 -1.87 -3.43
CA ALA A 6 7.98 -0.92 -4.29
C ALA A 6 8.12 -1.30 -5.77
N GLU A 7 7.10 -0.97 -6.57
CA GLU A 7 7.18 -1.11 -8.02
C GLU A 7 8.13 -0.04 -8.59
N TRP A 8 9.21 -0.47 -9.23
CA TRP A 8 10.15 0.46 -9.87
C TRP A 8 10.84 -0.18 -11.07
N ALA A 9 10.97 0.57 -12.17
CA ALA A 9 11.46 0.05 -13.44
C ALA A 9 10.67 -1.17 -13.94
N GLY A 10 9.34 -1.13 -13.80
CA GLY A 10 8.39 -2.11 -14.34
C GLY A 10 8.31 -3.46 -13.61
N LYS A 11 8.84 -3.56 -12.39
CA LYS A 11 8.64 -4.72 -11.50
C LYS A 11 8.73 -4.32 -10.02
N ASP A 12 8.19 -5.16 -9.16
CA ASP A 12 8.41 -5.06 -7.72
C ASP A 12 9.88 -5.30 -7.38
N ARG A 13 10.44 -4.41 -6.57
CA ARG A 13 11.83 -4.47 -6.13
C ARG A 13 11.93 -4.32 -4.64
N LEU A 14 12.85 -5.10 -4.08
CA LEU A 14 13.27 -4.94 -2.70
C LEU A 14 14.34 -3.85 -2.62
N PHE A 15 14.13 -2.90 -1.73
CA PHE A 15 15.03 -1.82 -1.39
C PHE A 15 15.41 -1.96 0.08
N ARG A 16 16.70 -2.07 0.35
CA ARG A 16 17.22 -2.23 1.70
C ARG A 16 18.56 -1.54 1.85
N LEU A 17 18.68 -0.64 2.82
CA LEU A 17 19.98 -0.08 3.20
C LEU A 17 20.61 -0.94 4.29
N THR A 18 21.68 -1.64 3.93
CA THR A 18 22.51 -2.38 4.90
C THR A 18 23.47 -1.42 5.60
N PHE A 19 24.01 -1.80 6.75
CA PHE A 19 25.01 -0.98 7.45
C PHE A 19 26.20 -0.59 6.55
N GLY A 20 26.76 -1.53 5.79
CA GLY A 20 27.82 -1.23 4.82
C GLY A 20 27.34 -0.30 3.69
N GLY A 21 26.09 -0.47 3.24
CA GLY A 21 25.48 0.43 2.25
C GLY A 21 25.26 1.84 2.77
N VAL A 22 25.00 2.03 4.06
CA VAL A 22 24.91 3.36 4.69
C VAL A 22 26.28 4.04 4.71
N LEU A 23 27.34 3.31 5.10
CA LEU A 23 28.70 3.85 5.07
C LEU A 23 29.12 4.24 3.63
N ASP A 24 28.84 3.37 2.66
CA ASP A 24 29.11 3.65 1.25
C ASP A 24 28.29 4.86 0.74
N LEU A 25 27.06 5.03 1.23
CA LEU A 25 26.19 6.15 0.89
C LEU A 25 26.74 7.48 1.45
N GLU A 26 27.16 7.50 2.72
CA GLU A 26 27.77 8.69 3.32
C GLU A 26 29.01 9.12 2.53
N GLU A 27 29.89 8.18 2.16
CA GLU A 27 31.06 8.46 1.32
C GLU A 27 30.66 9.01 -0.06
N ALA A 28 29.67 8.39 -0.72
CA ALA A 28 29.20 8.80 -2.05
C ALA A 28 28.49 10.16 -2.06
N CYS A 29 27.90 10.55 -0.93
CA CYS A 29 27.24 11.85 -0.73
C CYS A 29 28.18 12.94 -0.19
N GLY A 30 29.49 12.72 -0.22
CA GLY A 30 30.49 13.72 0.19
C GLY A 30 30.84 13.70 1.67
N LYS A 31 30.72 12.54 2.32
CA LYS A 31 30.97 12.30 3.75
C LYS A 31 30.00 13.02 4.68
N ASP A 32 28.81 13.31 4.17
CA ASP A 32 27.72 13.83 4.96
C ASP A 32 27.14 12.72 5.84
N ALA A 33 26.79 13.06 7.08
CA ALA A 33 26.12 12.13 7.98
C ALA A 33 24.76 11.70 7.41
N ILE A 34 24.37 10.44 7.62
CA ILE A 34 23.11 9.87 7.14
C ILE A 34 21.89 10.70 7.53
N GLY A 35 21.88 11.27 8.75
CA GLY A 35 20.80 12.15 9.20
C GLY A 35 20.69 13.46 8.40
N ALA A 36 21.81 14.01 7.93
CA ALA A 36 21.81 15.19 7.08
C ALA A 36 21.28 14.87 5.67
N ILE A 37 21.67 13.71 5.11
CA ILE A 37 21.14 13.21 3.84
C ILE A 37 19.62 13.02 3.95
N PHE A 38 19.15 12.37 5.01
CA PHE A 38 17.72 12.18 5.30
C PHE A 38 16.95 13.49 5.35
N LEU A 39 17.44 14.48 6.10
CA LEU A 39 16.78 15.79 6.19
C LEU A 39 16.75 16.48 4.82
N ARG A 40 17.83 16.45 4.05
CA ARG A 40 17.84 17.08 2.72
C ARG A 40 16.84 16.46 1.76
N VAL A 41 16.79 15.13 1.71
CA VAL A 41 15.87 14.38 0.84
C VAL A 41 14.42 14.66 1.23
N THR A 42 14.08 14.54 2.52
CA THR A 42 12.70 14.73 3.00
C THR A 42 12.21 16.17 2.95
N THR A 43 13.11 17.16 3.08
CA THR A 43 12.77 18.59 2.97
C THR A 43 12.82 19.15 1.56
N GLY A 44 13.24 18.35 0.57
CA GLY A 44 13.36 18.79 -0.83
C GLY A 44 14.60 19.62 -1.15
N THR A 45 15.56 19.72 -0.23
CA THR A 45 16.84 20.45 -0.41
C THR A 45 17.99 19.53 -0.86
N PHE A 46 17.64 18.37 -1.42
CA PHE A 46 18.59 17.35 -1.83
C PHE A 46 19.37 17.71 -3.09
N ARG A 47 20.55 17.12 -3.21
CA ARG A 47 21.26 17.02 -4.49
C ARG A 47 20.71 15.83 -5.26
N VAL A 48 20.69 15.90 -6.58
CA VAL A 48 20.31 14.75 -7.43
C VAL A 48 21.15 13.52 -7.11
N THR A 49 22.42 13.72 -6.77
CA THR A 49 23.33 12.65 -6.33
C THR A 49 22.88 11.98 -5.05
N ASP A 50 22.23 12.70 -4.12
CA ASP A 50 21.71 12.10 -2.88
C ASP A 50 20.64 11.05 -3.25
N VAL A 51 19.66 11.45 -4.06
CA VAL A 51 18.57 10.57 -4.51
C VAL A 51 19.10 9.37 -5.31
N TYR A 52 20.00 9.62 -6.26
CA TYR A 52 20.59 8.58 -7.09
C TYR A 52 21.32 7.52 -6.25
N GLN A 53 22.16 7.95 -5.30
CA GLN A 53 22.95 7.02 -4.49
C GLN A 53 22.08 6.24 -3.51
N VAL A 54 21.07 6.88 -2.90
CA VAL A 54 20.12 6.20 -2.00
C VAL A 54 19.45 5.01 -2.70
N ILE A 55 18.81 5.26 -3.84
CA ILE A 55 18.09 4.21 -4.59
C ILE A 55 19.07 3.12 -5.02
N ARG A 56 20.24 3.49 -5.55
CA ARG A 56 21.26 2.54 -6.01
C ARG A 56 21.77 1.63 -4.89
N MET A 57 22.11 2.20 -3.73
CA MET A 57 22.61 1.40 -2.59
C MET A 57 21.51 0.54 -2.00
N ALA A 58 20.26 1.02 -2.00
CA ALA A 58 19.12 0.26 -1.52
C ALA A 58 18.77 -0.93 -2.42
N LEU A 59 18.86 -0.77 -3.75
CA LEU A 59 18.72 -1.89 -4.70
C LEU A 59 19.78 -2.97 -4.43
N ILE A 60 21.04 -2.54 -4.21
CA ILE A 60 22.14 -3.47 -3.93
C ILE A 60 21.90 -4.23 -2.62
N GLY A 61 21.48 -3.53 -1.56
CA GLY A 61 21.16 -4.19 -0.30
C GLY A 61 19.89 -5.05 -0.36
N GLY A 62 18.98 -4.77 -1.29
CA GLY A 62 17.78 -5.57 -1.59
C GLY A 62 18.03 -6.80 -2.46
N GLY A 63 19.28 -7.05 -2.86
CA GLY A 63 19.68 -8.28 -3.57
C GLY A 63 19.98 -8.09 -5.06
N GLU A 64 19.79 -6.90 -5.62
CA GLU A 64 20.28 -6.61 -6.97
C GLU A 64 21.81 -6.55 -6.99
N ASN A 65 22.44 -7.09 -8.02
CA ASN A 65 23.90 -7.02 -8.11
C ASN A 65 24.36 -5.60 -8.51
N ARG A 66 25.63 -5.25 -8.23
CA ARG A 66 26.18 -3.89 -8.46
C ARG A 66 26.08 -3.41 -9.91
N VAL A 67 26.23 -4.32 -10.87
CA VAL A 67 26.20 -4.01 -12.31
C VAL A 67 24.76 -3.75 -12.74
N GLU A 68 23.84 -4.61 -12.31
CA GLU A 68 22.41 -4.50 -12.62
C GLU A 68 21.79 -3.27 -11.96
N ALA A 69 22.10 -3.00 -10.69
CA ALA A 69 21.67 -1.77 -10.03
C ALA A 69 22.14 -0.53 -10.80
N LYS A 70 23.39 -0.51 -11.28
CA LYS A 70 23.89 0.60 -12.12
C LYS A 70 23.11 0.70 -13.43
N ARG A 71 22.93 -0.41 -14.15
CA ARG A 71 22.21 -0.47 -15.43
C ARG A 71 20.78 0.05 -15.27
N LEU A 72 20.09 -0.37 -14.21
CA LEU A 72 18.74 0.06 -13.92
C LEU A 72 18.66 1.55 -13.63
N MET A 73 19.58 2.08 -12.83
CA MET A 73 19.66 3.52 -12.59
C MET A 73 19.91 4.29 -13.88
N GLU A 74 20.85 3.86 -14.73
CA GLU A 74 21.12 4.53 -16.02
C GLU A 74 19.94 4.45 -17.00
N THR A 75 19.15 3.37 -16.95
CA THR A 75 18.04 3.16 -17.90
C THR A 75 16.76 3.84 -17.46
N HIS A 76 16.50 3.88 -16.15
CA HIS A 76 15.19 4.24 -15.62
C HIS A 76 15.19 5.51 -14.78
N PHE A 77 16.30 5.93 -14.18
CA PHE A 77 16.29 7.09 -13.27
C PHE A 77 15.77 8.36 -13.95
N ASP A 78 16.24 8.65 -15.17
CA ASP A 78 15.79 9.81 -15.96
C ASP A 78 14.41 9.60 -16.62
N ALA A 79 13.87 8.39 -16.58
CA ALA A 79 12.52 8.09 -17.09
C ALA A 79 11.41 8.46 -16.10
N TYR A 80 11.75 8.73 -14.83
CA TYR A 80 10.83 9.17 -13.79
C TYR A 80 11.09 10.64 -13.42
N PRO A 81 10.04 11.41 -13.06
CA PRO A 81 10.21 12.73 -12.48
C PRO A 81 11.14 12.70 -11.26
N TYR A 82 12.00 13.73 -11.13
CA TYR A 82 12.94 13.83 -10.01
C TYR A 82 12.24 13.85 -8.65
N THR A 83 11.03 14.40 -8.58
CA THR A 83 10.18 14.39 -7.37
C THR A 83 9.79 12.98 -6.95
N ASP A 84 9.50 12.11 -7.91
CA ASP A 84 9.03 10.74 -7.65
C ASP A 84 10.20 9.86 -7.19
N ASN A 85 11.36 10.00 -7.84
CA ASN A 85 12.59 9.37 -7.37
C ASN A 85 12.98 9.88 -5.97
N ALA A 86 12.81 11.17 -5.69
CA ALA A 86 13.09 11.73 -4.38
C ALA A 86 12.13 11.22 -3.30
N ALA A 87 10.85 11.04 -3.64
CA ALA A 87 9.85 10.43 -2.75
C ALA A 87 10.26 9.00 -2.39
N LEU A 88 10.61 8.17 -3.38
CA LEU A 88 11.11 6.81 -3.16
C LEU A 88 12.38 6.79 -2.28
N ALA A 89 13.34 7.69 -2.55
CA ALA A 89 14.54 7.81 -1.73
C ALA A 89 14.20 8.23 -0.28
N GLY A 90 13.21 9.10 -0.09
CA GLY A 90 12.70 9.51 1.21
C GLY A 90 12.09 8.35 1.99
N GLU A 91 11.27 7.52 1.34
CA GLU A 91 10.68 6.31 1.93
C GLU A 91 11.75 5.31 2.38
N ILE A 92 12.74 5.05 1.52
CA ILE A 92 13.88 4.18 1.83
C ILE A 92 14.63 4.67 3.08
N LEU A 93 14.93 5.98 3.14
CA LEU A 93 15.65 6.56 4.27
C LEU A 93 14.78 6.61 5.53
N MET A 94 13.49 6.89 5.41
CA MET A 94 12.56 6.86 6.54
C MET A 94 12.52 5.45 7.15
N ALA A 95 12.36 4.42 6.31
CA ALA A 95 12.37 3.03 6.74
C ALA A 95 13.67 2.67 7.46
N LEU A 96 14.82 3.16 6.98
CA LEU A 96 16.11 3.00 7.68
C LEU A 96 16.11 3.63 9.08
N MET A 97 15.57 4.85 9.21
CA MET A 97 15.66 5.66 10.44
C MET A 97 14.69 5.22 11.53
N THR A 98 13.46 4.87 11.17
CA THR A 98 12.41 4.48 12.13
C THR A 98 12.34 2.97 12.35
N GLY A 99 12.96 2.19 11.46
CA GLY A 99 12.61 0.79 11.28
C GLY A 99 11.23 0.65 10.62
N ILE A 100 10.91 -0.57 10.21
CA ILE A 100 9.55 -0.91 9.79
C ILE A 100 8.80 -1.26 11.06
N GLU A 101 8.03 -0.33 11.59
CA GLU A 101 6.68 -0.74 12.02
C GLU A 101 5.98 -1.18 10.75
N ASP A 102 5.24 -2.28 10.79
CA ASP A 102 4.56 -2.94 9.67
C ASP A 102 3.56 -1.96 9.02
N VAL A 103 4.06 -0.92 8.33
CA VAL A 103 3.31 -0.07 7.43
C VAL A 103 3.13 -0.91 6.19
N ALA A 104 2.18 -1.83 6.32
CA ALA A 104 1.53 -2.50 5.23
C ALA A 104 1.42 -1.49 4.09
N LYS A 105 2.18 -1.75 3.03
CA LYS A 105 1.92 -1.35 1.66
C LYS A 105 1.24 0.01 1.54
N THR A 106 2.01 1.03 1.17
CA THR A 106 1.47 1.97 0.18
C THR A 106 1.32 1.17 -1.13
N ASP A 107 0.31 0.30 -1.16
CA ASP A 107 -0.33 -0.01 -2.40
C ASP A 107 -0.80 1.36 -2.91
N SER A 108 -0.31 1.75 -4.08
CA SER A 108 -1.03 2.68 -4.95
C SER A 108 -2.32 2.02 -5.50
N ALA A 109 -2.83 0.98 -4.85
CA ALA A 109 -4.24 0.68 -4.84
C ALA A 109 -4.79 1.45 -3.64
N GLU A 110 -5.67 2.43 -3.88
CA GLU A 110 -6.68 2.80 -2.90
C GLU A 110 -7.12 1.52 -2.20
N VAL A 111 -6.84 1.37 -0.90
CA VAL A 111 -7.54 0.36 -0.10
C VAL A 111 -9.00 0.75 -0.29
N PRO A 112 -9.80 0.00 -1.07
CA PRO A 112 -11.18 0.38 -1.26
C PRO A 112 -11.76 0.36 0.13
N GLU A 113 -12.27 1.52 0.59
CA GLU A 113 -12.92 1.57 1.90
C GLU A 113 -13.86 0.37 1.99
N PRO A 114 -13.82 -0.39 3.10
CA PRO A 114 -14.66 -1.57 3.26
C PRO A 114 -16.07 -1.22 2.83
N TRP A 115 -16.53 -1.87 1.77
CA TRP A 115 -17.78 -1.48 1.15
C TRP A 115 -18.90 -1.85 2.12
N LYS A 116 -19.63 -0.83 2.56
CA LYS A 116 -20.81 -0.99 3.40
C LYS A 116 -22.02 -1.27 2.52
N PHE A 117 -22.77 -2.31 2.86
CA PHE A 117 -24.09 -2.52 2.27
C PHE A 117 -25.03 -1.45 2.81
N SER A 118 -25.49 -0.54 1.96
CA SER A 118 -26.44 0.52 2.34
C SER A 118 -27.88 0.19 1.94
N GLU A 119 -28.05 -0.81 1.07
CA GLU A 119 -29.34 -1.23 0.51
C GLU A 119 -29.43 -2.74 0.35
N ALA A 120 -30.63 -3.31 0.56
CA ALA A 120 -30.88 -4.73 0.35
C ALA A 120 -30.67 -5.16 -1.12
N SER A 121 -30.87 -4.22 -2.05
CA SER A 121 -30.64 -4.41 -3.49
C SER A 121 -29.17 -4.77 -3.80
N GLN A 122 -28.23 -4.19 -3.06
CA GLN A 122 -26.79 -4.43 -3.20
C GLN A 122 -26.43 -5.83 -2.68
N ILE A 123 -27.02 -6.22 -1.55
CA ILE A 123 -26.83 -7.54 -0.96
C ILE A 123 -27.34 -8.63 -1.91
N CYS A 124 -28.57 -8.50 -2.42
CA CYS A 124 -29.18 -9.47 -3.34
C CYS A 124 -28.33 -9.69 -4.60
N ARG A 125 -27.75 -8.61 -5.16
CA ARG A 125 -26.88 -8.68 -6.34
C ARG A 125 -25.55 -9.34 -6.04
N THR A 126 -24.95 -9.01 -4.90
CA THR A 126 -23.61 -9.47 -4.51
C THR A 126 -23.61 -10.97 -4.19
N PHE A 127 -24.64 -11.43 -3.49
CA PHE A 127 -24.76 -12.83 -3.07
C PHE A 127 -25.66 -13.67 -3.97
N HIS A 128 -26.11 -13.11 -5.11
CA HIS A 128 -26.97 -13.78 -6.09
C HIS A 128 -28.22 -14.44 -5.47
N MET A 129 -28.84 -13.77 -4.50
CA MET A 129 -29.99 -14.29 -3.76
C MET A 129 -31.25 -13.48 -4.03
N SER A 130 -32.41 -14.10 -3.83
CA SER A 130 -33.69 -13.40 -3.94
C SER A 130 -33.93 -12.52 -2.71
N PRO A 131 -34.77 -11.49 -2.83
CA PRO A 131 -35.14 -10.66 -1.67
C PRO A 131 -35.89 -11.41 -0.57
N GLN A 132 -36.51 -12.56 -0.87
CA GLN A 132 -37.12 -13.41 0.16
C GLN A 132 -36.06 -14.20 0.92
N ASP A 133 -35.08 -14.75 0.21
CA ASP A 133 -33.96 -15.45 0.84
C ASP A 133 -33.20 -14.52 1.79
N LEU A 134 -33.00 -13.25 1.40
CA LEU A 134 -32.35 -12.24 2.25
C LEU A 134 -33.14 -11.92 3.53
N ARG A 135 -34.48 -12.04 3.51
CA ARG A 135 -35.34 -11.82 4.70
C ARG A 135 -35.35 -13.00 5.65
N ASP A 136 -35.26 -14.21 5.10
CA ASP A 136 -35.27 -15.43 5.89
C ASP A 136 -33.90 -15.71 6.55
N LEU A 137 -32.87 -14.95 6.19
CA LEU A 137 -31.55 -15.02 6.83
C LEU A 137 -31.58 -14.42 8.22
N SER A 138 -30.97 -15.15 9.17
CA SER A 138 -30.61 -14.56 10.44
C SER A 138 -29.42 -13.60 10.27
N TYR A 139 -29.31 -12.61 11.15
CA TYR A 139 -28.14 -11.73 11.20
C TYR A 139 -26.83 -12.52 11.33
N ALA A 140 -26.83 -13.61 12.11
CA ALA A 140 -25.66 -14.49 12.25
C ALA A 140 -25.27 -15.17 10.92
N ASP A 141 -26.25 -15.64 10.14
CA ASP A 141 -26.00 -16.24 8.82
C ASP A 141 -25.46 -15.20 7.84
N PHE A 142 -25.96 -13.97 7.91
CA PHE A 142 -25.48 -12.86 7.11
C PHE A 142 -24.03 -12.47 7.43
N VAL A 143 -23.67 -12.40 8.71
CA VAL A 143 -22.28 -12.16 9.16
C VAL A 143 -21.34 -13.26 8.67
N ASN A 144 -21.77 -14.52 8.75
CA ASN A 144 -20.99 -15.65 8.24
C ASN A 144 -20.79 -15.59 6.72
N MET A 145 -21.81 -15.13 5.98
CA MET A 145 -21.75 -14.95 4.54
C MET A 145 -20.75 -13.84 4.14
N ILE A 146 -20.73 -12.73 4.89
CA ILE A 146 -19.75 -11.65 4.72
C ILE A 146 -18.33 -12.12 5.07
N ALA A 147 -18.17 -12.89 6.15
CA ALA A 147 -16.89 -13.47 6.51
C ALA A 147 -16.35 -14.39 5.39
N GLY A 148 -17.22 -15.19 4.77
CA GLY A 148 -16.90 -16.00 3.58
C GLY A 148 -16.53 -15.16 2.36
N PHE A 149 -17.27 -14.10 2.07
CA PHE A 149 -16.97 -13.15 1.00
C PHE A 149 -15.62 -12.47 1.19
N ASN A 150 -15.33 -12.00 2.41
CA ASN A 150 -14.06 -11.39 2.77
C ASN A 150 -12.89 -12.36 2.66
N ALA A 151 -13.11 -13.66 2.85
CA ALA A 151 -12.07 -14.68 2.67
C ALA A 151 -11.78 -14.98 1.18
N ALA A 152 -12.77 -14.80 0.30
CA ALA A 152 -12.68 -15.14 -1.12
C ALA A 152 -12.44 -13.94 -2.07
N SER A 153 -12.74 -12.72 -1.62
CA SER A 153 -12.68 -11.50 -2.42
C SER A 153 -11.55 -10.56 -1.96
N PRO A 154 -10.84 -9.91 -2.91
CA PRO A 154 -9.91 -8.83 -2.58
C PRO A 154 -10.64 -7.59 -2.04
N GLN A 155 -11.93 -7.42 -2.37
CA GLN A 155 -12.77 -6.36 -1.81
C GLN A 155 -13.34 -6.81 -0.45
N LYS A 156 -13.10 -6.02 0.59
CA LYS A 156 -13.64 -6.28 1.93
C LYS A 156 -14.98 -5.57 2.10
N ALA A 157 -15.94 -6.26 2.68
CA ALA A 157 -17.20 -5.70 3.15
C ALA A 157 -17.21 -5.67 4.69
N GLU A 158 -17.63 -4.55 5.25
CA GLU A 158 -17.87 -4.44 6.70
C GLU A 158 -19.31 -4.90 6.97
N PRO A 159 -19.53 -5.86 7.88
CA PRO A 159 -20.89 -6.22 8.26
C PRO A 159 -21.57 -5.02 8.93
N PRO A 160 -22.76 -4.61 8.47
CA PRO A 160 -23.58 -3.65 9.20
C PRO A 160 -23.91 -4.19 10.58
N THR A 161 -24.21 -3.31 11.53
CA THR A 161 -24.77 -3.71 12.82
C THR A 161 -26.13 -4.41 12.64
N GLU A 162 -26.57 -5.13 13.67
CA GLU A 162 -27.89 -5.79 13.65
C GLU A 162 -29.02 -4.78 13.42
N GLU A 163 -28.95 -3.62 14.06
CA GLU A 163 -29.91 -2.52 13.88
C GLU A 163 -29.90 -1.98 12.44
N GLU A 164 -28.71 -1.78 11.85
CA GLU A 164 -28.57 -1.32 10.46
C GLU A 164 -29.03 -2.37 9.45
N PHE A 165 -28.79 -3.66 9.72
CA PHE A 165 -29.27 -4.76 8.88
C PHE A 165 -30.80 -4.78 8.84
N ASP A 166 -31.46 -4.64 9.99
CA ASP A 166 -32.91 -4.56 10.10
C ASP A 166 -33.46 -3.33 9.37
N GLU A 167 -32.80 -2.17 9.49
CA GLU A 167 -33.17 -0.96 8.73
C GLU A 167 -33.05 -1.15 7.22
N ILE A 168 -31.99 -1.84 6.76
CA ILE A 168 -31.76 -2.12 5.35
C ILE A 168 -32.86 -3.04 4.80
N LEU A 169 -33.29 -4.04 5.57
CA LEU A 169 -34.42 -4.90 5.23
C LEU A 169 -35.74 -4.13 5.19
N ALA A 170 -35.96 -3.23 6.15
CA ALA A 170 -37.16 -2.39 6.23
C ALA A 170 -37.27 -1.39 5.05
N LYS A 171 -36.14 -0.79 4.62
CA LYS A 171 -36.11 0.18 3.50
C LYS A 171 -36.44 -0.44 2.13
N TYR A 172 -36.34 -1.76 1.98
CA TYR A 172 -36.59 -2.45 0.71
C TYR A 172 -38.06 -2.83 0.48
N GLU A 173 -39.00 -2.49 1.36
CA GLU A 173 -40.42 -2.80 1.18
C GLU A 173 -41.04 -2.16 -0.08
N PRO A 174 -41.46 -2.93 -1.09
CA PRO A 174 -42.43 -2.48 -2.08
C PRO A 174 -43.85 -2.74 -1.53
N GLY A 175 -44.15 -2.20 -0.34
CA GLY A 175 -45.31 -2.64 0.45
C GLY A 175 -45.99 -1.65 1.40
N ALA A 176 -45.42 -0.48 1.71
CA ALA A 176 -46.08 0.54 2.54
C ALA A 176 -47.07 1.44 1.76
N LEU A 177 -47.77 0.90 0.77
CA LEU A 177 -48.97 1.49 0.17
C LEU A 177 -49.99 0.37 -0.11
N LYS A 178 -50.67 -0.08 0.95
CA LYS A 178 -52.10 -0.37 0.95
C LYS A 178 -52.64 -0.49 2.37
#